data_AF-A0A180F0D4-F1
#
_entry.id   AF-A0A180F0D4-F1
#
_cell.length_a   1.000
_cell.length_b   1.000
_cell.length_c   1.000
_cell.angle_alpha   90.00
_cell.angle_beta   90.00
_cell.angle_gamma   90.00
#
_symmetry.space_group_name_H-M   'P 1'
#
loop_
_entity.id
_entity.type
_entity.pdbx_description
1 polymer ?
#
loop_
_entity_poly.entity_id
_entity_poly.type
_entity_poly.pdbx_seq_one_letter_code
_entity_poly.pdbx_strand_id
1 'polypeptide(L)'
;MFLGQFRSAREGVRLDTADALVFFNLEFSYLSWEQARNRIQSKERTREAAVYLVQSDCGIERHVYEAVCNKKDFTLSYYGKVGK
;
A
#
# COMPACT_ATOMS: atom_id res chain seq x y z
N MET A 1 -9.95 -9.50 -14.97
CA MET A 1 -9.33 -8.24 -14.50
C MET A 1 -10.33 -7.54 -13.59
N PHE A 2 -9.89 -7.07 -12.42
CA PHE A 2 -10.72 -6.33 -11.46
C PHE A 2 -10.25 -4.88 -11.40
N LEU A 3 -11.19 -3.93 -11.41
CA LEU A 3 -10.94 -2.50 -11.28
C LEU A 3 -11.70 -1.99 -10.06
N GLY A 4 -11.00 -1.26 -9.19
CA GLY A 4 -11.58 -0.72 -7.98
C GLY A 4 -10.98 0.62 -7.63
N GLN A 5 -11.80 1.50 -7.04
CA GLN A 5 -11.32 2.72 -6.44
C GLN A 5 -10.57 2.39 -5.14
N PHE A 6 -9.46 3.07 -4.89
CA PHE A 6 -8.54 2.73 -3.79
C PHE A 6 -9.24 2.66 -2.42
N ARG A 7 -10.04 3.68 -2.05
CA ARG A 7 -10.68 3.77 -0.73
C ARG A 7 -11.73 2.69 -0.53
N SER A 8 -12.58 2.45 -1.53
CA SER A 8 -13.61 1.42 -1.46
C SER A 8 -13.00 0.01 -1.50
N ALA A 9 -11.99 -0.23 -2.34
CA ALA A 9 -11.36 -1.54 -2.48
C ALA A 9 -10.50 -1.93 -1.27
N ARG A 10 -9.94 -0.94 -0.56
CA ARG A 10 -9.20 -1.18 0.70
C ARG A 10 -10.12 -1.74 1.80
N GLU A 11 -11.42 -1.52 1.75
CA GLU A 11 -12.38 -1.93 2.78
C GLU A 11 -13.19 -3.15 2.31
N GLY A 12 -12.67 -4.33 2.63
CA GLY A 12 -13.44 -5.58 2.57
C GLY A 12 -13.25 -6.45 1.33
N VAL A 13 -12.51 -5.99 0.31
CA VAL A 13 -12.23 -6.80 -0.88
C VAL A 13 -11.07 -7.78 -0.63
N ARG A 14 -11.24 -9.04 -1.02
CA ARG A 14 -10.23 -10.10 -1.01
C ARG A 14 -9.60 -10.19 -2.41
N LEU A 15 -8.29 -10.01 -2.52
CA LEU A 15 -7.55 -10.05 -3.80
C LEU A 15 -6.45 -11.12 -3.79
N ASP A 16 -6.55 -12.08 -2.88
CA ASP A 16 -5.54 -13.11 -2.62
C ASP A 16 -5.42 -14.17 -3.73
N THR A 17 -6.38 -14.26 -4.64
CA THR A 17 -6.31 -15.14 -5.80
C THR A 17 -5.62 -14.49 -7.01
N ALA A 18 -5.51 -13.16 -7.04
CA ALA A 18 -4.97 -12.39 -8.16
C ALA A 18 -3.44 -12.55 -8.28
N ASP A 19 -2.93 -12.70 -9.50
CA ASP A 19 -1.50 -12.82 -9.81
C ASP A 19 -0.70 -11.54 -9.51
N ALA A 20 -1.34 -10.39 -9.75
CA ALA A 20 -0.71 -9.09 -9.58
C ALA A 20 -1.71 -8.03 -9.09
N LEU A 21 -1.19 -7.03 -8.38
CA LEU A 21 -1.91 -5.83 -7.96
C LEU A 21 -1.18 -4.60 -8.49
N VAL A 22 -1.88 -3.78 -9.28
CA VAL A 22 -1.33 -2.58 -9.91
C VAL A 22 -2.02 -1.36 -9.35
N PHE A 23 -1.22 -0.44 -8.80
CA PHE A 23 -1.67 0.85 -8.32
C PHE A 23 -1.29 1.94 -9.32
N PHE A 24 -2.30 2.67 -9.81
CA PHE A 24 -2.09 3.84 -10.68
C PHE A 24 -1.86 5.13 -9.88
N ASN A 25 -2.23 5.14 -8.60
CA ASN A 25 -2.10 6.29 -7.71
C ASN A 25 -1.78 5.79 -6.29
N LEU A 26 -1.16 6.65 -5.49
CA LEU A 26 -0.85 6.39 -4.08
C LEU A 26 -1.78 7.17 -3.15
N GLU A 27 -2.16 6.56 -2.03
CA GLU A 27 -2.92 7.24 -0.96
C GLU A 27 -1.94 7.87 0.06
N PHE A 28 -2.27 9.04 0.60
CA PHE A 28 -1.35 9.87 1.38
C PHE A 28 -1.13 9.42 2.85
N SER A 29 -1.78 8.35 3.28
CA SER A 29 -1.61 7.70 4.58
C SER A 29 -0.92 6.35 4.40
N TYR A 30 0.20 6.18 5.12
CA TYR A 30 0.98 4.95 5.11
C TYR A 30 0.14 3.73 5.53
N LEU A 31 -0.69 3.89 6.55
CA LEU A 31 -1.55 2.82 7.04
C LEU A 31 -2.54 2.37 5.96
N SER A 32 -3.17 3.31 5.26
CA SER A 32 -4.09 3.01 4.17
C SER A 32 -3.40 2.30 3.02
N TRP A 33 -2.20 2.78 2.67
CA TRP A 33 -1.34 2.21 1.65
C TRP A 33 -0.99 0.75 1.96
N GLU A 34 -0.50 0.50 3.17
CA GLU A 34 -0.13 -0.84 3.60
C GLU A 34 -1.33 -1.79 3.64
N GLN A 35 -2.48 -1.34 4.17
CA GLN A 35 -3.71 -2.13 4.20
C GLN A 35 -4.18 -2.53 2.79
N ALA A 36 -4.09 -1.61 1.83
CA ALA A 36 -4.47 -1.89 0.44
C ALA A 36 -3.50 -2.88 -0.20
N ARG A 37 -2.18 -2.70 -0.01
CA ARG A 37 -1.15 -3.62 -0.49
C ARG A 37 -1.35 -5.03 0.07
N ASN A 38 -1.71 -5.15 1.34
CA ASN A 38 -1.89 -6.45 1.99
C ASN A 38 -3.14 -7.22 1.51
N ARG A 39 -4.03 -6.62 0.69
CA ARG A 39 -5.20 -7.33 0.12
C ARG A 39 -4.83 -8.48 -0.81
N ILE A 40 -3.63 -8.46 -1.39
CA ILE A 40 -3.11 -9.55 -2.21
C ILE A 40 -2.51 -10.70 -1.36
N GLN A 41 -2.23 -10.45 -0.07
CA GLN A 41 -1.62 -11.45 0.81
C GLN A 41 -2.67 -12.39 1.38
N SER A 42 -2.32 -13.68 1.48
CA SER A 42 -3.09 -14.68 2.21
C SER A 42 -2.13 -15.73 2.76
N LYS A 43 -2.48 -16.31 3.92
CA LYS A 43 -1.73 -17.42 4.52
C LYS A 43 -1.80 -18.70 3.69
N GLU A 44 -2.87 -18.86 2.92
CA GLU A 44 -3.15 -20.04 2.09
C GLU A 44 -2.49 -19.95 0.72
N ARG A 45 -1.82 -18.83 0.43
CA ARG A 45 -1.24 -18.57 -0.87
C ARG A 45 0.00 -19.44 -1.10
N THR A 46 0.03 -20.16 -2.21
CA THR A 46 1.13 -21.07 -2.59
C THR A 46 2.05 -20.52 -3.68
N ARG A 47 1.72 -19.36 -4.22
CA ARG A 47 2.39 -18.74 -5.38
C ARG A 47 2.66 -17.26 -5.14
N GLU A 48 3.75 -16.76 -5.68
CA GLU A 48 4.10 -15.35 -5.54
C GLU A 48 3.05 -14.42 -6.18
N ALA A 49 3.06 -13.17 -5.76
CA ALA A 49 2.17 -12.13 -6.25
C ALA A 49 2.97 -10.85 -6.45
N ALA A 50 2.88 -10.26 -7.63
CA ALA A 50 3.58 -9.02 -7.91
C ALA A 50 2.73 -7.81 -7.49
N VAL A 51 3.37 -6.82 -6.87
CA VAL A 51 2.74 -5.53 -6.57
C VAL A 51 3.48 -4.43 -7.32
N TYR A 52 2.76 -3.66 -8.10
CA TYR A 52 3.30 -2.55 -8.88
C TYR A 52 2.66 -1.23 -8.45
N LEU A 53 3.49 -0.21 -8.31
CA LEU A 53 3.06 1.19 -8.25
C LEU A 53 3.56 1.86 -9.53
N VAL A 54 2.64 2.29 -10.39
CA VAL A 54 2.99 2.98 -11.63
C VAL A 54 3.42 4.40 -11.28
N GLN A 55 4.58 4.81 -11.78
CA GLN A 55 5.16 6.13 -11.57
C GLN A 55 5.59 6.70 -12.92
N SER A 56 5.41 8.01 -13.10
CA SER A 56 5.96 8.73 -14.24
C SER A 56 7.38 9.20 -13.92
N ASP A 57 8.28 9.16 -14.90
CA ASP A 57 9.68 9.57 -14.72
C ASP A 57 9.83 11.06 -14.34
N CYS A 58 8.86 11.89 -14.73
CA CYS A 58 8.84 13.33 -14.46
C CYS A 58 7.69 13.76 -13.53
N GLY A 59 7.02 12.80 -12.87
CA GLY A 59 5.88 13.09 -12.02
C GLY A 59 6.24 13.22 -10.53
N ILE A 60 5.27 13.65 -9.73
CA ILE A 60 5.45 13.86 -8.28
C ILE A 60 5.32 12.56 -7.47
N GLU A 61 4.97 11.44 -8.11
CA GLU A 61 4.61 10.19 -7.45
C GLU A 61 5.77 9.65 -6.60
N ARG A 62 7.01 9.88 -7.02
CA ARG A 62 8.20 9.51 -6.24
C ARG A 62 8.29 10.28 -4.93
N HIS A 63 8.12 11.60 -4.98
CA HIS A 63 8.13 12.44 -3.79
C HIS A 63 6.97 12.12 -2.84
N VAL A 64 5.79 11.87 -3.41
CA VAL A 64 4.62 11.43 -2.63
C VAL A 64 4.88 10.08 -1.98
N TYR A 65 5.46 9.12 -2.69
CA TYR A 65 5.83 7.82 -2.15
C TYR A 65 6.82 7.95 -0.99
N GLU A 66 7.89 8.71 -1.17
CA GLU A 66 8.88 8.98 -0.12
C GLU A 66 8.21 9.63 1.11
N ALA A 67 7.37 10.63 0.91
CA ALA A 67 6.62 11.29 1.98
C ALA A 67 5.66 10.36 2.72
N VAL A 68 5.02 9.42 2.02
CA VAL A 68 4.14 8.41 2.62
C VAL A 68 4.96 7.38 3.39
N CYS A 69 6.05 6.87 2.84
CA CYS A 69 6.94 5.92 3.51
C CYS A 69 7.55 6.49 4.80
N ASN A 70 7.88 7.78 4.84
CA ASN A 70 8.38 8.44 6.05
C ASN A 70 7.36 8.47 7.20
N LYS A 71 6.08 8.22 6.94
CA LYS A 71 5.04 8.13 7.97
C LYS A 71 4.91 6.73 8.59
N LYS A 72 5.69 5.74 8.13
CA LYS A 72 5.64 4.35 8.59
C LYS A 72 5.72 4.22 10.10
N ASP A 73 6.71 4.88 10.69
CA ASP A 73 7.02 4.75 12.12
C ASP A 73 6.35 5.85 12.97
N PHE A 74 5.31 6.51 12.43
CA PHE A 74 4.60 7.59 13.14
C PHE A 74 4.02 7.10 14.47
N THR A 75 3.32 5.96 14.49
CA THR A 75 2.74 5.41 15.72
C THR A 75 3.80 5.04 16.74
N LEU A 76 4.91 4.43 16.30
CA LEU A 76 6.01 4.05 17.18
C LEU A 76 6.72 5.28 17.77
N SER A 77 6.99 6.30 16.96
CA SER A 77 7.61 7.54 17.45
C SER A 77 6.70 8.33 18.39
N TYR A 78 5.40 8.38 18.08
CA TYR A 78 4.43 9.14 18.87
C TYR A 78 4.06 8.46 20.20
N TYR A 79 3.84 7.14 20.21
CA TYR A 79 3.41 6.39 21.40
C TYR A 79 4.53 5.61 22.09
N GLY A 80 5.61 5.29 21.38
CA GLY A 80 6.63 4.35 21.84
C GLY A 80 7.60 4.87 22.90
N LYS A 81 7.49 6.14 23.34
CA LYS A 81 8.38 6.76 24.34
C LYS A 81 9.85 6.35 24.16
N VAL A 82 10.36 6.40 22.93
CA VAL A 82 11.82 6.30 22.72
C VAL A 82 12.38 7.58 23.31
N GLY A 83 12.99 7.45 24.50
CA GLY A 83 13.39 8.57 25.34
C GLY A 83 14.21 9.60 24.57
N LYS A 84 13.92 10.89 24.84
CA LYS A 84 14.97 11.90 24.80
C LYS A 84 15.88 11.71 25.99
#